data_AF-A0A925MA89-F1
#
_entry.id   AF-A0A925MA89-F1
#
_cell.length_a   1.000
_cell.length_b   1.000
_cell.length_c   1.000
_cell.angle_alpha   90.00
_cell.angle_beta   90.00
_cell.angle_gamma   90.00
#
_symmetry.space_group_name_H-M   'P 1'
#
loop_
_entity.id
_entity.type
_entity.pdbx_description
1 polymer ?
#
loop_
_entity_poly.entity_id
_entity_poly.type
_entity_poly.pdbx_seq_one_letter_code
_entity_poly.pdbx_strand_id
1 'polypeptide(L)'
;MTGELVLSVLQRSGGARGAIAGFAVTDQRIIAVGGTSSRAPLLVVSADARQFEPRPTPCGLGLRGALAVGDSLWVCGEYGQLAVSRDHGAHWQMVEAATEGCLSALALGGDGAVWVV
;
A
#
# COMPACT_ATOMS: atom_id res chain seq x y z
N MET A 1 -16.09 12.51 18.66
CA MET A 1 -15.29 11.28 18.81
C MET A 1 -13.85 11.70 19.05
N THR A 2 -13.24 11.28 20.15
CA THR A 2 -11.80 11.45 20.39
C THR A 2 -11.09 10.23 19.83
N GLY A 3 -10.23 10.40 18.83
CA GLY A 3 -9.42 9.29 18.32
C GLY A 3 -8.37 8.89 19.34
N GLU A 4 -8.21 7.58 19.58
CA GLU A 4 -7.08 7.05 20.32
C GLU A 4 -5.84 7.08 19.41
N LEU A 5 -4.72 7.61 19.93
CA LEU A 5 -3.44 7.54 19.22
C LEU A 5 -2.81 6.16 19.44
N VAL A 6 -2.74 5.37 18.37
CA VAL A 6 -1.96 4.12 18.35
C VAL A 6 -0.66 4.37 17.61
N LEU A 7 0.47 4.26 18.32
CA LEU A 7 1.81 4.35 17.72
C LEU A 7 2.36 2.97 17.42
N SER A 8 2.72 2.75 16.16
CA SER A 8 3.24 1.47 15.66
C SER A 8 4.61 1.65 15.02
N VAL A 9 5.58 0.84 15.43
CA VAL A 9 6.94 0.89 14.89
C VAL A 9 7.15 -0.29 13.94
N LEU A 10 6.93 -0.03 12.64
CA LEU A 10 7.13 -1.00 11.58
C LEU A 10 8.61 -1.31 11.28
N GLN A 11 9.48 -0.33 11.55
CA GLN A 11 10.91 -0.43 11.33
C GLN A 11 11.66 0.32 12.43
N ARG A 12 12.74 -0.31 12.91
CA ARG A 12 13.76 0.36 13.73
C ARG A 12 14.96 0.67 12.83
N SER A 13 15.74 1.68 13.21
CA SER A 13 16.96 2.06 12.49
C SER A 13 17.84 0.83 12.20
N GLY A 14 18.32 0.70 10.96
CA GLY A 14 19.16 -0.43 10.51
C GLY A 14 18.41 -1.70 10.08
N GLY A 15 17.08 -1.69 9.99
CA GLY A 15 16.29 -2.85 9.54
C GLY A 15 16.41 -3.17 8.05
N ALA A 16 16.27 -4.45 7.69
CA ALA A 16 16.37 -4.96 6.31
C ALA A 16 15.15 -4.68 5.40
N ARG A 17 14.08 -4.09 5.96
CA ARG A 17 12.87 -3.74 5.22
C ARG A 17 13.10 -2.43 4.44
N GLY A 18 12.51 -2.27 3.26
CA GLY A 18 12.63 -1.03 2.46
C GLY A 18 11.83 0.12 3.07
N ALA A 19 12.04 1.36 2.60
CA ALA A 19 11.38 2.54 3.16
C ALA A 19 9.85 2.42 3.12
N ILE A 20 9.16 2.80 4.20
CA ILE A 20 7.69 2.90 4.21
C ILE A 20 7.29 4.20 3.51
N ALA A 21 6.46 4.09 2.47
CA ALA A 21 6.02 5.21 1.66
C ALA A 21 4.61 5.69 2.03
N GLY A 22 3.75 4.77 2.49
CA GLY A 22 2.37 5.10 2.84
C GLY A 22 1.66 3.96 3.53
N PHE A 23 0.42 4.21 3.92
CA PHE A 23 -0.47 3.21 4.51
C PHE A 23 -1.92 3.49 4.14
N ALA A 24 -2.75 2.46 4.22
CA ALA A 24 -4.19 2.54 4.05
C ALA A 24 -4.88 1.73 5.15
N VAL A 25 -6.11 2.12 5.48
CA VAL A 25 -6.93 1.43 6.48
C VAL A 25 -8.24 1.04 5.81
N THR A 26 -8.50 -0.26 5.77
CA THR A 26 -9.81 -0.84 5.43
C THR A 26 -10.59 -1.06 6.70
N ASP A 27 -11.85 -1.47 6.59
CA ASP A 27 -12.69 -1.79 7.75
C ASP A 27 -12.12 -2.94 8.61
N GLN A 28 -11.23 -3.77 8.05
CA GLN A 28 -10.74 -4.98 8.70
C GLN A 28 -9.23 -5.00 8.95
N ARG A 29 -8.45 -4.18 8.23
CA ARG A 29 -6.99 -4.29 8.17
C ARG A 29 -6.33 -2.94 7.97
N ILE A 30 -5.15 -2.81 8.54
CA ILE A 30 -4.19 -1.74 8.31
C ILE A 30 -3.11 -2.29 7.37
N ILE A 31 -2.82 -1.56 6.31
CA ILE A 31 -1.84 -1.96 5.30
C ILE A 31 -0.79 -0.87 5.20
N ALA A 32 0.48 -1.22 5.31
CA ALA A 32 1.58 -0.30 5.00
C ALA A 32 2.34 -0.80 3.77
N VAL A 33 2.76 0.14 2.94
CA VAL A 33 3.41 -0.11 1.65
C VAL A 33 4.71 0.66 1.54
N GLY A 34 5.60 0.20 0.67
CA GLY A 34 6.87 0.85 0.46
C GLY A 34 7.85 0.04 -0.35
N GLY A 35 9.13 0.33 -0.13
CA GLY A 35 10.26 -0.36 -0.73
C GLY A 35 10.99 0.45 -1.78
N THR A 36 11.96 -0.22 -2.42
CA THR A 36 12.75 0.36 -3.51
C THR A 36 13.15 -0.74 -4.46
N SER A 37 12.64 -0.67 -5.68
CA SER A 37 12.84 -1.68 -6.71
C SER A 37 12.50 -3.08 -6.18
N SER A 38 13.12 -4.10 -6.75
CA SER A 38 13.01 -5.49 -6.28
C SER A 38 13.87 -5.80 -5.05
N ARG A 39 14.70 -4.86 -4.56
CA ARG A 39 15.62 -5.12 -3.45
C ARG A 39 14.91 -5.30 -2.12
N ALA A 40 13.89 -4.47 -1.87
CA ALA A 40 13.16 -4.50 -0.60
C ALA A 40 11.70 -4.03 -0.78
N PRO A 41 10.92 -4.65 -1.68
CA PRO A 41 9.50 -4.34 -1.81
C PRO A 41 8.79 -4.58 -0.48
N LEU A 42 7.88 -3.69 -0.11
CA LEU A 42 7.19 -3.76 1.18
C LEU A 42 5.69 -3.68 0.98
N LEU A 43 5.01 -4.74 1.44
CA LEU A 43 3.61 -4.72 1.78
C LEU A 43 3.43 -5.52 3.07
N VAL A 44 2.84 -4.89 4.07
CA VAL A 44 2.54 -5.53 5.35
C VAL A 44 1.13 -5.24 5.77
N VAL A 45 0.49 -6.24 6.37
CA VAL A 45 -0.91 -6.20 6.77
C VAL A 45 -1.02 -6.48 8.26
N SER A 46 -1.90 -5.77 8.93
CA SER A 46 -2.14 -5.92 10.36
C SER A 46 -3.64 -5.81 10.67
N ALA A 47 -4.09 -6.52 11.69
CA ALA A 47 -5.43 -6.35 12.26
C ALA A 47 -5.46 -5.35 13.43
N ASP A 48 -4.31 -5.06 14.05
CA ASP A 48 -4.22 -4.38 15.35
C ASP A 48 -3.14 -3.29 15.42
N ALA A 49 -2.44 -3.03 14.33
CA ALA A 49 -1.27 -2.17 14.23
C ALA A 49 -0.09 -2.58 15.14
N ARG A 50 -0.09 -3.76 15.75
CA ARG A 50 0.98 -4.24 16.64
C ARG A 50 1.76 -5.36 15.99
N GLN A 51 1.06 -6.24 15.27
CA GLN A 51 1.66 -7.34 14.53
C GLN A 51 1.43 -7.15 13.03
N PHE A 52 2.49 -7.26 12.25
CA PHE A 52 2.48 -6.99 10.82
C PHE A 52 2.99 -8.19 10.05
N GLU A 53 2.12 -8.75 9.21
CA GLU A 53 2.40 -9.90 8.37
C GLU A 53 2.82 -9.42 6.98
N PRO A 54 4.00 -9.83 6.47
CA PRO A 54 4.41 -9.48 5.12
C PRO A 54 3.54 -10.19 4.08
N ARG A 55 3.25 -9.50 2.98
CA ARG A 55 2.65 -10.10 1.78
C ARG A 55 3.44 -9.67 0.54
N PRO A 56 3.34 -10.40 -0.58
CA PRO A 56 3.92 -9.98 -1.85
C PRO A 56 3.31 -8.66 -2.34
N THR A 57 4.14 -7.78 -2.91
CA THR A 57 3.65 -6.68 -3.74
C THR A 57 3.19 -7.22 -5.10
N PRO A 58 2.27 -6.53 -5.82
CA PRO A 58 1.70 -7.03 -7.07
C PRO A 58 2.74 -7.51 -8.09
N CYS A 59 3.81 -6.73 -8.28
CA CYS A 59 4.87 -7.02 -9.26
C CYS A 59 6.23 -7.33 -8.61
N GLY A 60 6.30 -7.55 -7.30
CA GLY A 60 7.59 -7.73 -6.60
C GLY A 60 8.48 -6.47 -6.59
N LEU A 61 7.89 -5.30 -6.83
CA LEU A 61 8.55 -3.99 -6.90
C LEU A 61 8.06 -3.07 -5.78
N GLY A 62 8.76 -1.96 -5.56
CA GLY A 62 8.43 -0.98 -4.55
C GLY A 62 7.10 -0.28 -4.82
N LEU A 63 6.32 -0.10 -3.76
CA LEU A 63 5.08 0.65 -3.76
C LEU A 63 5.30 2.05 -3.18
N ARG A 64 4.53 3.01 -3.67
CA ARG A 64 4.65 4.44 -3.28
C ARG A 64 3.37 4.99 -2.66
N GLY A 65 2.22 4.48 -3.08
CA GLY A 65 0.92 4.87 -2.55
C GLY A 65 0.02 3.67 -2.27
N ALA A 66 -0.85 3.82 -1.28
CA ALA A 66 -1.96 2.92 -1.01
C ALA A 66 -3.20 3.74 -0.65
N LEU A 67 -4.37 3.28 -1.09
CA LEU A 67 -5.67 3.89 -0.80
C LEU A 67 -6.70 2.78 -0.57
N ALA A 68 -7.46 2.89 0.52
CA ALA A 68 -8.61 2.03 0.76
C ALA A 68 -9.89 2.78 0.37
N VAL A 69 -10.76 2.12 -0.40
CA VAL A 69 -12.10 2.60 -0.76
C VAL A 69 -13.07 1.45 -0.48
N GLY A 70 -13.74 1.51 0.67
CA GLY A 70 -14.44 0.34 1.22
C GLY A 70 -13.48 -0.85 1.40
N ASP A 71 -13.87 -2.01 0.88
CA ASP A 71 -13.03 -3.22 0.88
C ASP A 71 -11.97 -3.27 -0.23
N SER A 72 -11.97 -2.28 -1.14
CA SER A 72 -10.98 -2.23 -2.23
C SER A 72 -9.71 -1.51 -1.79
N LEU A 73 -8.59 -2.23 -1.82
CA LEU A 73 -7.26 -1.69 -1.60
C LEU A 73 -6.59 -1.42 -2.95
N TRP A 74 -6.37 -0.16 -3.25
CA TRP A 74 -5.61 0.31 -4.41
C TRP A 74 -4.16 0.57 -4.00
N VAL A 75 -3.22 0.19 -4.86
CA VAL A 75 -1.79 0.48 -4.68
C VAL A 75 -1.17 0.95 -5.98
N CYS A 76 -0.22 1.88 -5.88
CA CYS A 76 0.56 2.36 -7.00
C CYS A 76 2.05 2.38 -6.65
N GLY A 77 2.92 2.29 -7.65
CA GLY A 77 4.35 2.26 -7.39
C GLY A 77 5.23 2.40 -8.61
N GLU A 78 6.39 1.76 -8.53
CA GLU A 78 7.41 1.86 -9.56
C GLU A 78 6.98 1.21 -10.87
N TYR A 79 7.52 1.73 -11.98
CA TYR A 79 7.38 1.16 -13.31
C TYR A 79 5.93 0.92 -13.77
N GLY A 80 5.06 1.93 -13.58
CA GLY A 80 3.64 1.86 -13.98
C GLY A 80 2.79 0.91 -13.14
N GLN A 81 3.32 0.34 -12.05
CA GLN A 81 2.58 -0.61 -11.22
C GLN A 81 1.35 0.07 -10.61
N LEU A 82 0.17 -0.38 -11.03
CA LEU A 82 -1.14 -0.01 -10.49
C LEU A 82 -1.97 -1.28 -10.32
N ALA A 83 -2.49 -1.52 -9.13
CA ALA A 83 -3.27 -2.72 -8.85
C ALA A 83 -4.35 -2.47 -7.81
N VAL A 84 -5.37 -3.32 -7.85
CA VAL A 84 -6.44 -3.36 -6.85
C VAL A 84 -6.55 -4.76 -6.26
N SER A 85 -6.83 -4.80 -4.96
CA SER A 85 -7.12 -6.02 -4.21
C SER A 85 -8.47 -5.86 -3.52
N ARG A 86 -9.22 -6.97 -3.42
CA ARG A 86 -10.47 -7.05 -2.62
C ARG A 86 -10.36 -7.97 -1.40
N ASP A 87 -9.16 -8.45 -1.09
CA ASP A 87 -8.87 -9.35 0.03
C ASP A 87 -7.67 -8.86 0.87
N HIS A 88 -7.58 -7.53 0.99
CA HIS A 88 -6.58 -6.84 1.81
C HIS A 88 -5.13 -7.08 1.38
N GLY A 89 -4.91 -7.38 0.11
CA GLY A 89 -3.60 -7.52 -0.53
C GLY A 89 -3.10 -8.96 -0.57
N ALA A 90 -4.01 -9.96 -0.51
CA ALA A 90 -3.64 -11.36 -0.69
C ALA A 90 -3.56 -11.69 -2.19
N HIS A 91 -4.47 -11.14 -3.00
CA HIS A 91 -4.48 -11.26 -4.44
C HIS A 91 -4.67 -9.90 -5.11
N TRP A 92 -4.04 -9.75 -6.28
CA TRP A 92 -4.01 -8.50 -7.02
C TRP A 92 -4.58 -8.66 -8.40
N GLN A 93 -5.46 -7.74 -8.79
CA GLN A 93 -5.82 -7.51 -10.17
C GLN A 93 -5.02 -6.30 -10.66
N MET A 94 -4.20 -6.52 -11.68
CA MET A 94 -3.44 -5.45 -12.32
C MET A 94 -4.38 -4.53 -13.11
N VAL A 95 -4.08 -3.23 -13.07
CA VAL A 95 -4.74 -2.21 -13.88
C VAL A 95 -3.69 -1.66 -14.83
N GLU A 96 -4.02 -1.63 -16.11
CA GLU A 96 -3.12 -1.10 -17.14
C GLU A 96 -2.89 0.39 -16.89
N ALA A 97 -1.65 0.75 -16.56
CA ALA A 97 -1.21 2.13 -16.58
C ALA A 97 -0.73 2.46 -18.00
N ALA A 98 -1.21 3.56 -18.57
CA ALA A 98 -0.73 4.06 -19.87
C ALA A 98 0.68 4.70 -19.78
N THR A 99 1.53 4.21 -18.87
CA THR A 99 2.88 4.72 -18.60
C THR A 99 3.73 3.65 -17.90
N GLU A 100 5.03 3.68 -18.18
CA GLU A 100 6.05 2.92 -17.43
C GLU A 100 6.74 3.79 -16.36
N GLY A 101 6.30 5.04 -16.18
CA GLY A 101 6.80 5.93 -15.13
C GLY A 101 6.39 5.47 -13.74
N CYS A 102 7.09 5.95 -12.71
CA CYS A 102 6.69 5.70 -11.33
C CYS A 102 5.40 6.46 -11.00
N LEU A 103 4.40 5.76 -10.47
CA LEU A 103 3.21 6.33 -9.87
C LEU A 103 3.47 6.53 -8.37
N SER A 104 3.15 7.70 -7.87
CA SER A 104 3.55 8.24 -6.59
C SER A 104 2.43 8.34 -5.56
N ALA A 105 1.19 8.62 -5.96
CA ALA A 105 0.08 8.82 -5.03
C ALA A 105 -1.28 8.43 -5.61
N LEU A 106 -2.23 8.16 -4.70
CA LEU A 106 -3.62 7.79 -4.97
C LEU A 106 -4.56 8.65 -4.13
N ALA A 107 -5.69 9.06 -4.69
CA ALA A 107 -6.75 9.78 -3.95
C ALA A 107 -8.15 9.43 -4.46
N LEU A 108 -9.14 9.43 -3.57
CA LEU A 108 -10.55 9.29 -3.92
C LEU A 108 -11.14 10.68 -4.22
N GLY A 109 -11.64 10.87 -5.43
CA GLY A 109 -12.40 12.05 -5.83
C GLY A 109 -13.81 12.03 -5.23
N GLY A 110 -14.43 13.21 -5.10
CA GLY A 110 -15.80 13.34 -4.61
C GLY A 110 -16.87 12.72 -5.52
N ASP A 111 -16.50 12.45 -6.77
CA ASP A 111 -17.30 11.72 -7.78
C ASP A 111 -17.16 10.19 -7.67
N GLY A 112 -16.34 9.71 -6.74
CA GLY A 112 -16.04 8.29 -6.56
C GLY A 112 -14.92 7.76 -7.44
N ALA A 113 -14.30 8.59 -8.28
CA ALA A 113 -13.16 8.18 -9.09
C ALA A 113 -11.89 8.03 -8.23
N VAL A 114 -11.05 7.04 -8.53
CA VAL A 114 -9.70 6.94 -7.95
C VAL A 114 -8.71 7.62 -8.89
N TRP A 115 -8.08 8.68 -8.39
CA TRP A 115 -7.05 9.43 -9.09
C TRP A 115 -5.67 8.88 -8.74
N VAL A 116 -4.79 8.79 -9.74
CA VAL A 116 -3.40 8.32 -9.58
C VAL A 116 -2.47 9.31 -10.27
N VAL A 117 -1.31 9.60 -9.66
CA VAL A 117 -0.26 10.46 -10.22
C VAL A 117 1.10 9.83 -10.11
#